data_AF-A0A1Q6RAN1-F1
#
_entry.id   AF-A0A1Q6RAN1-F1
#
_cell.length_a   1.000
_cell.length_b   1.000
_cell.length_c   1.000
_cell.angle_alpha   90.00
_cell.angle_beta   90.00
_cell.angle_gamma   90.00
#
_symmetry.space_group_name_H-M   'P 1'
#
loop_
_entity.id
_entity.type
_entity.pdbx_description
1 polymer ?
#
loop_
_entity_poly.entity_id
_entity_poly.type
_entity_poly.pdbx_seq_one_letter_code
_entity_poly.pdbx_strand_id
1 'polypeptide(L)'
;MNTLNELWQAEKKQRILVLCNENEIAGLQAQGVPVSCEDSLLSMQHLKMARLEAERRHKLNEGLQVFTITPEPVQATEAERALIYAMLVRCRKVISCRDKLEDMLKFDDREGWAAYKQEYENKVLDAYKATWRDTEVYPYNIIDNIKEYNKNESYILKQLYWHLAERTPGKVNCGDAEMINELRKMFCDLSVSLLQADVVVVSEGLEDAELLALATKFMWHGEAKVERL
;
A
#
# COMPACT_ATOMS: atom_id res chain seq x y z
N MET A 1 29.46 5.86 14.54
CA MET A 1 28.99 5.62 13.17
C MET A 1 27.69 4.87 13.33
N ASN A 2 26.57 5.44 12.87
CA ASN A 2 25.23 4.89 13.14
C ASN A 2 25.02 3.61 12.33
N THR A 3 24.34 2.62 12.90
CA THR A 3 23.94 1.33 12.29
C THR A 3 23.29 1.53 10.91
N LEU A 4 22.49 2.59 10.81
CA LEU A 4 22.01 3.26 9.61
C LEU A 4 23.07 3.39 8.50
N ASN A 5 24.19 4.07 8.76
CA ASN A 5 25.25 4.26 7.77
C ASN A 5 25.89 2.93 7.34
N GLU A 6 25.92 1.91 8.19
CA GLU A 6 26.45 0.60 7.82
C GLU A 6 25.47 -0.18 6.91
N LEU A 7 24.15 -0.07 7.17
CA LEU A 7 23.10 -0.61 6.30
C LEU A 7 23.11 0.06 4.93
N TRP A 8 23.32 1.38 4.87
CA TRP A 8 23.38 2.15 3.61
C TRP A 8 24.63 1.91 2.77
N GLN A 9 25.73 1.52 3.41
CA GLN A 9 27.01 1.26 2.74
C GLN A 9 27.21 -0.22 2.38
N ALA A 10 26.24 -1.09 2.71
CA ALA A 10 26.30 -2.49 2.35
C ALA A 10 26.19 -2.66 0.82
N GLU A 11 27.16 -3.34 0.19
CA GLU A 11 27.15 -3.68 -1.26
C GLU A 11 26.00 -4.63 -1.66
N LYS A 12 25.21 -5.13 -0.70
CA LYS A 12 24.10 -6.05 -0.95
C LYS A 12 22.82 -5.28 -1.26
N LYS A 13 22.13 -5.73 -2.31
CA LYS A 13 20.74 -5.38 -2.63
C LYS A 13 19.86 -5.76 -1.45
N GLN A 14 19.36 -4.77 -0.72
CA GLN A 14 18.52 -4.98 0.45
C GLN A 14 17.22 -4.18 0.31
N ARG A 15 16.12 -4.80 0.76
CA ARG A 15 14.83 -4.16 1.01
C ARG A 15 14.77 -3.79 2.48
N ILE A 16 14.82 -2.48 2.73
CA ILE A 16 14.70 -1.92 4.07
C ILE A 16 13.29 -1.39 4.25
N LEU A 17 12.62 -1.90 5.27
CA LEU A 17 11.33 -1.41 5.73
C LEU A 17 11.55 -0.49 6.94
N VAL A 18 11.27 0.80 6.79
CA VAL A 18 11.36 1.79 7.86
C VAL A 18 9.96 2.04 8.42
N LEU A 19 9.76 1.74 9.70
CA LEU A 19 8.55 2.01 10.44
C LEU A 19 8.76 3.27 11.29
N CYS A 20 8.02 4.33 10.98
CA CYS A 20 8.15 5.61 11.66
C CYS A 20 6.85 6.42 11.59
N ASN A 21 6.75 7.43 12.45
CA ASN A 21 5.65 8.38 12.43
C ASN A 21 5.95 9.52 11.46
N GLU A 22 4.90 10.21 10.97
CA GLU A 22 5.06 11.35 10.05
C GLU A 22 6.01 12.43 10.59
N ASN A 23 5.97 12.68 11.90
CA ASN A 23 6.81 13.66 12.57
C ASN A 23 8.31 13.31 12.54
N GLU A 24 8.66 12.03 12.38
CA GLU A 24 10.04 11.55 12.39
C GLU A 24 10.66 11.54 11.00
N ILE A 25 9.83 11.53 9.94
CA ILE A 25 10.27 11.48 8.55
C ILE A 25 11.20 12.65 8.22
N ALA A 26 10.86 13.88 8.62
CA ALA A 26 11.72 15.04 8.36
C ALA A 26 13.09 14.91 9.05
N GLY A 27 13.13 14.36 10.27
CA GLY A 27 14.37 14.12 11.00
C GLY A 27 15.24 13.04 10.36
N LEU A 28 14.62 11.97 9.86
CA LEU A 28 15.30 10.91 9.11
C LEU A 28 15.81 11.41 7.75
N GLN A 29 15.03 12.21 7.02
CA GLN A 29 15.46 12.86 5.78
C GLN A 29 16.66 13.79 6.00
N ALA A 30 16.66 14.57 7.10
CA ALA A 30 17.79 15.42 7.46
C ALA A 30 19.07 14.62 7.77
N GLN A 31 18.94 13.36 8.17
CA GLN A 31 20.05 12.42 8.37
C GLN A 31 20.46 11.68 7.08
N GLY A 32 19.84 12.00 5.94
CA GLY A 32 20.14 11.40 4.64
C GLY A 32 19.40 10.08 4.38
N VAL A 33 18.43 9.72 5.21
CA VAL A 33 17.59 8.53 5.01
C VAL A 33 16.56 8.82 3.91
N PRO A 34 16.45 8.00 2.84
CA PRO A 34 15.53 8.24 1.73
C PRO A 34 14.10 7.78 2.07
N VAL A 35 13.54 8.27 3.18
CA VAL A 35 12.15 8.03 3.60
C VAL A 35 11.21 9.07 2.98
N SER A 36 9.95 8.70 2.80
CA SER A 36 8.91 9.58 2.24
C SER A 36 7.54 9.27 2.85
N CYS A 37 6.70 10.29 3.01
CA CYS A 37 5.27 10.12 3.33
C CYS A 37 4.44 9.73 2.10
N GLU A 38 4.98 9.85 0.89
CA GLU A 38 4.23 9.51 -0.32
C GLU A 38 4.03 8.00 -0.42
N ASP A 39 2.76 7.60 -0.47
CA ASP A 39 2.33 6.19 -0.51
C ASP A 39 2.89 5.40 0.71
N SER A 40 3.06 6.02 1.88
CA SER A 40 3.63 5.39 3.09
C SER A 40 2.64 4.57 3.92
N LEU A 41 1.38 4.50 3.54
CA LEU A 41 0.41 3.64 4.21
C LEU A 41 0.62 2.18 3.79
N LEU A 42 0.40 1.24 4.71
CA LEU A 42 0.63 -0.18 4.46
C LEU A 42 -0.24 -0.69 3.31
N SER A 43 -1.49 -0.21 3.24
CA SER A 43 -2.43 -0.54 2.16
C SER A 43 -1.92 -0.16 0.76
N MET A 44 -0.96 0.76 0.65
CA MET A 44 -0.47 1.29 -0.62
C MET A 44 0.86 0.66 -1.08
N GLN A 45 1.51 -0.13 -0.21
CA GLN A 45 2.86 -0.64 -0.49
C GLN A 45 2.92 -1.55 -1.73
N HIS A 46 1.84 -2.25 -2.08
CA HIS A 46 1.80 -3.04 -3.31
C HIS A 46 2.08 -2.21 -4.59
N LEU A 47 1.69 -0.93 -4.62
CA LEU A 47 2.02 -0.01 -5.73
C LEU A 47 3.48 0.45 -5.64
N LYS A 48 3.92 0.86 -4.44
CA LYS A 48 5.30 1.31 -4.21
C LYS A 48 6.32 0.25 -4.60
N MET A 49 6.04 -0.99 -4.22
CA MET A 49 6.82 -2.16 -4.57
C MET A 49 6.92 -2.37 -6.08
N ALA A 50 5.79 -2.31 -6.80
CA ALA A 50 5.80 -2.47 -8.25
C ALA A 50 6.65 -1.40 -8.95
N ARG A 51 6.59 -0.15 -8.48
CA ARG A 51 7.41 0.96 -8.97
C ARG A 51 8.90 0.72 -8.73
N LEU A 52 9.28 0.42 -7.49
CA LEU A 52 10.68 0.19 -7.11
C LEU A 52 11.28 -1.05 -7.79
N GLU A 53 10.50 -2.11 -7.94
CA GLU A 53 10.89 -3.32 -8.66
C GLU A 53 11.17 -3.01 -10.15
N ALA A 54 10.33 -2.20 -10.78
CA ALA A 54 10.55 -1.78 -12.15
C ALA A 54 11.78 -0.88 -12.31
N GLU A 55 11.96 0.12 -11.43
CA GLU A 55 13.16 0.97 -11.40
C GLU A 55 14.45 0.15 -11.30
N ARG A 56 14.45 -0.85 -10.42
CA ARG A 56 15.59 -1.76 -10.27
C ARG A 56 15.86 -2.56 -11.53
N ARG A 57 14.82 -3.08 -12.21
CA ARG A 57 14.97 -3.84 -13.47
C ARG A 57 15.52 -2.97 -14.60
N HIS A 58 15.16 -1.69 -14.63
CA HIS A 58 15.69 -0.72 -15.59
C HIS A 58 17.06 -0.16 -15.21
N LYS A 59 17.70 -0.68 -14.15
CA LYS A 59 19.00 -0.22 -13.62
C LYS A 59 19.01 1.26 -13.24
N LEU A 60 17.83 1.83 -12.99
CA LEU A 60 17.69 3.20 -12.52
C LEU A 60 18.02 3.31 -11.03
N ASN A 61 17.84 2.21 -10.30
CA ASN A 61 18.12 2.11 -8.87
C ASN A 61 18.60 0.69 -8.51
N GLU A 62 19.90 0.41 -8.73
CA GLU A 62 20.49 -0.93 -8.54
C GLU A 62 20.84 -1.27 -7.07
N GLY A 63 20.72 -0.31 -6.15
CA GLY A 63 21.14 -0.43 -4.76
C GLY A 63 19.99 -0.76 -3.80
N LEU A 64 19.64 0.22 -2.98
CA LEU A 64 18.78 0.08 -1.81
C LEU A 64 17.31 0.37 -2.13
N GLN A 65 16.40 -0.50 -1.68
CA GLN A 65 14.96 -0.23 -1.73
C GLN A 65 14.47 0.11 -0.32
N VAL A 66 14.04 1.35 -0.13
CA VAL A 66 13.50 1.81 1.15
C VAL A 66 11.99 1.95 1.04
N PHE A 67 11.29 1.25 1.92
CA PHE A 67 9.85 1.38 2.14
C PHE A 67 9.64 2.12 3.44
N THR A 68 8.82 3.16 3.42
CA THR A 68 8.41 3.87 4.63
C THR A 68 7.00 3.46 4.94
N ILE A 69 6.75 2.97 6.16
CA ILE A 69 5.40 2.68 6.63
C ILE A 69 5.09 3.54 7.84
N THR A 70 4.02 4.33 7.71
CA THR A 70 3.47 5.18 8.75
C THR A 70 2.21 4.55 9.37
N PRO A 71 1.83 4.95 10.61
CA PRO A 71 0.61 4.46 11.24
C PRO A 71 -0.62 4.67 10.37
N GLU A 72 -1.55 3.71 10.42
CA GLU A 72 -2.79 3.75 9.66
C GLU A 72 -3.80 4.72 10.31
N PRO A 73 -4.45 5.61 9.53
CA PRO A 73 -5.51 6.44 10.07
C PRO A 73 -6.75 5.61 10.39
N VAL A 74 -7.64 6.13 11.24
CA VAL A 74 -8.89 5.44 11.60
C VAL A 74 -9.77 5.16 10.38
N GLN A 75 -9.78 6.06 9.40
CA GLN A 75 -10.53 5.94 8.14
C GLN A 75 -9.56 6.01 6.96
N ALA A 76 -9.82 5.22 5.92
CA ALA A 76 -9.02 5.26 4.69
C ALA A 76 -8.98 6.68 4.08
N THR A 77 -7.78 7.14 3.75
CA THR A 77 -7.52 8.46 3.14
C THR A 77 -8.02 8.54 1.70
N GLU A 78 -8.11 9.75 1.14
CA GLU A 78 -8.45 10.00 -0.26
C GLU A 78 -7.51 9.23 -1.21
N ALA A 79 -6.22 9.21 -0.88
CA ALA A 79 -5.19 8.50 -1.62
C ALA A 79 -5.44 6.99 -1.64
N GLU A 80 -5.73 6.39 -0.48
CA GLU A 80 -6.06 4.97 -0.38
C GLU A 80 -7.35 4.65 -1.13
N ARG A 81 -8.40 5.45 -0.97
CA ARG A 81 -9.68 5.27 -1.67
C ARG A 81 -9.49 5.35 -3.19
N ALA A 82 -8.66 6.27 -3.68
CA ALA A 82 -8.34 6.40 -5.10
C ALA A 82 -7.52 5.22 -5.63
N LEU A 83 -6.55 4.70 -4.86
CA LEU A 83 -5.80 3.50 -5.24
C LEU A 83 -6.70 2.26 -5.24
N ILE A 84 -7.55 2.07 -4.21
CA ILE A 84 -8.57 1.02 -4.16
C ILE A 84 -9.44 1.06 -5.40
N TYR A 85 -9.93 2.25 -5.79
CA TYR A 85 -10.70 2.42 -7.02
C TYR A 85 -9.91 1.96 -8.24
N ALA A 86 -8.69 2.48 -8.42
CA ALA A 86 -7.85 2.15 -9.57
C ALA A 86 -7.60 0.62 -9.68
N MET A 87 -7.45 -0.08 -8.56
CA MET A 87 -7.29 -1.52 -8.57
C MET A 87 -8.60 -2.27 -8.88
N LEU A 88 -9.68 -1.94 -8.19
CA LEU A 88 -10.93 -2.69 -8.25
C LEU A 88 -11.71 -2.49 -9.54
N VAL A 89 -11.62 -1.34 -10.23
CA VAL A 89 -12.28 -1.16 -11.53
C VAL A 89 -11.75 -2.08 -12.63
N ARG A 90 -10.58 -2.70 -12.40
CA ARG A 90 -9.96 -3.69 -13.30
C ARG A 90 -10.39 -5.13 -12.94
N CYS A 91 -11.09 -5.32 -11.82
CA CYS A 91 -11.66 -6.61 -11.45
C CYS A 91 -12.96 -6.86 -12.23
N ARG A 92 -13.01 -7.93 -13.03
CA ARG A 92 -14.17 -8.29 -13.87
C ARG A 92 -15.50 -8.37 -13.10
N LYS A 93 -15.49 -8.76 -11.83
CA LYS A 93 -16.71 -8.84 -10.98
C LYS A 93 -17.20 -7.48 -10.48
N VAL A 94 -16.34 -6.47 -10.46
CA VAL A 94 -16.61 -5.15 -9.88
C VAL A 94 -16.86 -4.10 -10.96
N ILE A 95 -16.32 -4.30 -12.17
CA ILE A 95 -16.46 -3.35 -13.29
C ILE A 95 -17.91 -3.00 -13.64
N SER A 96 -18.86 -3.92 -13.45
CA SER A 96 -20.30 -3.67 -13.67
C SER A 96 -20.91 -2.68 -12.67
N CYS A 97 -20.26 -2.47 -11.52
CA CYS A 97 -20.70 -1.56 -10.46
C CYS A 97 -19.78 -0.34 -10.34
N ARG A 98 -18.99 -0.02 -11.38
CA ARG A 98 -17.98 1.05 -11.38
C ARG A 98 -18.51 2.38 -10.85
N ASP A 99 -19.66 2.84 -11.34
CA ASP A 99 -20.20 4.15 -10.96
C ASP A 99 -20.59 4.19 -9.48
N LYS A 100 -21.14 3.08 -8.96
CA LYS A 100 -21.50 2.95 -7.54
C LYS A 100 -20.27 2.80 -6.65
N LEU A 101 -19.26 2.08 -7.12
CA LEU A 101 -17.96 1.99 -6.44
C LEU A 101 -17.31 3.37 -6.34
N GLU A 102 -17.31 4.12 -7.44
CA GLU A 102 -16.77 5.48 -7.46
C GLU A 102 -17.54 6.40 -6.50
N ASP A 103 -18.87 6.36 -6.53
CA ASP A 103 -19.70 7.16 -5.62
C ASP A 103 -19.49 6.80 -4.15
N MET A 104 -19.21 5.53 -3.83
CA MET A 104 -18.84 5.10 -2.47
C MET A 104 -17.47 5.65 -2.06
N LEU A 105 -16.45 5.50 -2.92
CA LEU A 105 -15.06 5.85 -2.61
C LEU A 105 -14.80 7.36 -2.58
N LYS A 106 -15.65 8.16 -3.23
CA LYS A 106 -15.73 9.61 -2.97
C LYS A 106 -15.98 9.91 -1.48
N PHE A 107 -16.76 9.06 -0.82
CA PHE A 107 -17.13 9.21 0.59
C PHE A 107 -17.65 10.64 0.89
N ASP A 108 -16.98 11.37 1.79
CA ASP A 108 -17.26 12.76 2.14
C ASP A 108 -16.54 13.78 1.25
N ASP A 109 -15.34 13.50 0.75
CA ASP A 109 -14.62 14.35 -0.20
C ASP A 109 -14.98 14.07 -1.67
N ARG A 110 -16.00 14.79 -2.16
CA ARG A 110 -16.44 14.71 -3.57
C ARG A 110 -15.73 15.69 -4.49
N GLU A 111 -15.18 16.78 -3.97
CA GLU A 111 -14.57 17.85 -4.78
C GLU A 111 -13.12 17.51 -5.16
N GLY A 112 -12.32 17.03 -4.21
CA GLY A 112 -10.92 16.62 -4.44
C GLY A 112 -10.78 15.29 -5.19
N TRP A 113 -11.83 14.46 -5.17
CA TRP A 113 -11.81 13.09 -5.72
C TRP A 113 -11.27 12.99 -7.15
N ALA A 114 -11.64 13.92 -8.04
CA ALA A 114 -11.25 13.83 -9.45
C ALA A 114 -9.72 13.87 -9.64
N ALA A 115 -9.02 14.69 -8.84
CA ALA A 115 -7.58 14.80 -8.89
C ALA A 115 -6.91 13.52 -8.37
N TYR A 116 -7.32 13.05 -7.18
CA TYR A 116 -6.80 11.81 -6.61
C TYR A 116 -7.04 10.60 -7.51
N LYS A 117 -8.27 10.44 -8.03
CA LYS A 117 -8.60 9.36 -8.97
C LYS A 117 -7.67 9.38 -10.18
N GLN A 118 -7.49 10.55 -10.81
CA GLN A 118 -6.62 10.68 -11.97
C GLN A 118 -5.16 10.35 -11.63
N GLU A 119 -4.66 10.85 -10.49
CA GLU A 119 -3.29 10.59 -10.03
C GLU A 119 -3.04 9.08 -9.87
N TYR A 120 -3.90 8.37 -9.14
CA TYR A 120 -3.69 6.95 -8.87
C TYR A 120 -3.99 6.05 -10.08
N GLU A 121 -4.94 6.42 -10.95
CA GLU A 121 -5.11 5.73 -12.23
C GLU A 121 -3.83 5.86 -13.10
N ASN A 122 -3.17 7.02 -13.10
CA ASN A 122 -1.91 7.23 -13.79
C ASN A 122 -0.76 6.45 -13.14
N LYS A 123 -0.60 6.51 -11.81
CA LYS A 123 0.43 5.73 -11.08
C LYS A 123 0.30 4.23 -11.37
N VAL A 124 -0.92 3.68 -11.37
CA VAL A 124 -1.18 2.27 -11.70
C VAL A 124 -0.86 1.98 -13.17
N LEU A 125 -1.21 2.87 -14.09
CA LEU A 125 -0.92 2.72 -15.51
C LEU A 125 0.59 2.77 -15.79
N ASP A 126 1.32 3.64 -15.12
CA ASP A 126 2.76 3.76 -15.30
C ASP A 126 3.49 2.55 -14.71
N ALA A 127 3.05 2.04 -13.55
CA ALA A 127 3.54 0.76 -13.01
C ALA A 127 3.25 -0.41 -13.96
N TYR A 128 2.07 -0.45 -14.61
CA TYR A 128 1.77 -1.44 -15.65
C TYR A 128 2.74 -1.32 -16.84
N LYS A 129 2.93 -0.11 -17.39
CA LYS A 129 3.88 0.12 -18.50
C LYS A 129 5.33 -0.23 -18.13
N ALA A 130 5.68 -0.17 -16.86
CA ALA A 130 7.02 -0.52 -16.39
C ALA A 130 7.18 -2.04 -16.19
N THR A 131 6.08 -2.76 -15.92
CA THR A 131 6.09 -4.20 -15.60
C THR A 131 5.47 -5.11 -16.67
N TRP A 132 4.98 -4.56 -17.79
CA TRP A 132 4.18 -5.32 -18.79
C TRP A 132 4.87 -6.52 -19.44
N ARG A 133 6.21 -6.58 -19.41
CA ARG A 133 6.99 -7.71 -19.94
C ARG A 133 7.31 -8.76 -18.90
N ASP A 134 6.93 -8.52 -17.64
CA ASP A 134 7.24 -9.40 -16.53
C ASP A 134 6.22 -10.54 -16.44
N THR A 135 6.63 -11.64 -15.81
CA THR A 135 5.70 -12.74 -15.51
C THR A 135 4.61 -12.30 -14.52
N GLU A 136 4.95 -11.39 -13.61
CA GLU A 136 4.06 -10.84 -12.59
C GLU A 136 3.70 -9.38 -12.91
N VAL A 137 2.92 -9.19 -13.98
CA VAL A 137 2.52 -7.84 -14.44
C VAL A 137 1.62 -7.16 -13.41
N TYR A 138 1.99 -5.96 -12.96
CA TYR A 138 1.12 -5.10 -12.18
C TYR A 138 0.08 -4.41 -13.07
N PRO A 139 -1.20 -4.26 -12.69
CA PRO A 139 -1.81 -4.66 -11.42
C PRO A 139 -2.39 -6.08 -11.42
N TYR A 140 -2.20 -6.87 -12.48
CA TYR A 140 -2.89 -8.15 -12.64
C TYR A 140 -2.48 -9.20 -11.61
N ASN A 141 -1.22 -9.23 -11.21
CA ASN A 141 -0.75 -10.07 -10.09
C ASN A 141 -1.51 -9.75 -8.79
N ILE A 142 -1.72 -8.48 -8.46
CA ILE A 142 -2.49 -8.06 -7.28
C ILE A 142 -3.97 -8.41 -7.45
N ILE A 143 -4.54 -8.23 -8.64
CA ILE A 143 -5.93 -8.59 -8.94
C ILE A 143 -6.16 -10.10 -8.74
N ASP A 144 -5.19 -10.94 -9.08
CA ASP A 144 -5.27 -12.38 -8.84
C ASP A 144 -5.21 -12.69 -7.34
N ASN A 145 -4.31 -12.04 -6.59
CA ASN A 145 -4.26 -12.18 -5.13
C ASN A 145 -5.57 -11.72 -4.46
N ILE A 146 -6.21 -10.66 -4.94
CA ILE A 146 -7.54 -10.22 -4.46
C ILE A 146 -8.59 -11.33 -4.68
N LYS A 147 -8.56 -12.02 -5.82
CA LYS A 147 -9.48 -13.13 -6.09
C LYS A 147 -9.24 -14.30 -5.15
N GLU A 148 -7.98 -14.59 -4.83
CA GLU A 148 -7.59 -15.64 -3.89
C GLU A 148 -8.02 -15.29 -2.47
N TYR A 149 -7.67 -14.08 -1.99
CA TYR A 149 -8.11 -13.55 -0.70
C TYR A 149 -9.63 -13.61 -0.54
N ASN A 150 -10.37 -13.20 -1.56
CA ASN A 150 -11.83 -13.27 -1.54
C ASN A 150 -12.36 -14.70 -1.42
N LYS A 151 -11.68 -15.71 -1.99
CA LYS A 151 -12.12 -17.11 -1.92
C LYS A 151 -11.81 -17.74 -0.56
N ASN A 152 -10.65 -17.39 0.00
CA ASN A 152 -10.09 -18.11 1.14
C ASN A 152 -10.35 -17.42 2.48
N GLU A 153 -10.42 -16.09 2.51
CA GLU A 153 -10.36 -15.32 3.76
C GLU A 153 -11.68 -14.62 4.12
N SER A 154 -12.33 -13.92 3.17
CA SER A 154 -13.35 -12.92 3.56
C SER A 154 -14.65 -12.89 2.74
N TYR A 155 -14.67 -13.44 1.51
CA TYR A 155 -15.75 -13.17 0.54
C TYR A 155 -16.00 -11.67 0.30
N ILE A 156 -15.02 -10.80 0.54
CA ILE A 156 -15.15 -9.34 0.51
C ILE A 156 -15.72 -8.78 -0.80
N LEU A 157 -15.41 -9.37 -1.96
CA LEU A 157 -15.97 -8.93 -3.24
C LEU A 157 -17.47 -9.23 -3.34
N LYS A 158 -17.93 -10.31 -2.71
CA LYS A 158 -19.37 -10.61 -2.63
C LYS A 158 -20.03 -9.56 -1.72
N GLN A 159 -19.46 -9.30 -0.55
CA GLN A 159 -20.00 -8.30 0.39
C GLN A 159 -20.06 -6.90 -0.25
N LEU A 160 -18.97 -6.48 -0.90
CA LEU A 160 -18.92 -5.24 -1.69
C LEU A 160 -20.04 -5.18 -2.73
N TYR A 161 -20.27 -6.27 -3.47
CA TYR A 161 -21.33 -6.30 -4.48
C TYR A 161 -22.72 -6.03 -3.86
N TRP A 162 -23.05 -6.68 -2.75
CA TRP A 162 -24.32 -6.45 -2.04
C TRP A 162 -24.42 -5.02 -1.52
N HIS A 163 -23.35 -4.53 -0.89
CA HIS A 163 -23.28 -3.17 -0.39
C HIS A 163 -23.54 -2.16 -1.51
N LEU A 164 -22.85 -2.29 -2.65
CA LEU A 164 -23.05 -1.43 -3.82
C LEU A 164 -24.45 -1.58 -4.43
N ALA A 165 -25.07 -2.76 -4.39
CA ALA A 165 -26.41 -2.96 -4.94
C ALA A 165 -27.46 -2.08 -4.24
N GLU A 166 -27.36 -1.96 -2.91
CA GLU A 166 -28.31 -1.25 -2.04
C GLU A 166 -28.02 0.25 -1.92
N ARG A 167 -26.87 0.72 -2.42
CA ARG A 167 -26.50 2.13 -2.37
C ARG A 167 -27.50 3.04 -3.07
N THR A 168 -27.84 4.12 -2.37
CA THR A 168 -28.42 5.31 -2.98
C THR A 168 -27.31 6.22 -3.51
N PRO A 169 -27.28 6.56 -4.81
CA PRO A 169 -26.27 7.44 -5.38
C PRO A 169 -26.24 8.84 -4.77
N GLY A 170 -25.07 9.47 -4.76
CA GLY A 170 -24.95 10.90 -4.45
C GLY A 170 -24.83 11.25 -2.96
N LYS A 171 -24.85 10.25 -2.07
CA LYS A 171 -24.68 10.44 -0.62
C LYS A 171 -23.81 9.35 0.00
N VAL A 172 -23.31 9.61 1.20
CA VAL A 172 -22.72 8.58 2.05
C VAL A 172 -23.85 7.70 2.60
N ASN A 173 -23.73 6.39 2.38
CA ASN A 173 -24.68 5.38 2.84
C ASN A 173 -24.16 4.76 4.15
N CYS A 174 -25.07 4.19 4.94
CA CYS A 174 -24.71 3.44 6.14
C CYS A 174 -23.80 2.27 5.74
N GLY A 175 -22.74 2.02 6.50
CA GLY A 175 -21.76 0.95 6.23
C GLY A 175 -20.67 1.29 5.20
N ASP A 176 -20.72 2.47 4.57
CA ASP A 176 -19.66 2.88 3.62
C ASP A 176 -18.28 2.92 4.25
N ALA A 177 -18.17 3.57 5.40
CA ALA A 177 -16.90 3.70 6.12
C ALA A 177 -16.31 2.32 6.45
N GLU A 178 -17.16 1.42 6.93
CA GLU A 178 -16.81 0.04 7.27
C GLU A 178 -16.36 -0.75 6.04
N MET A 179 -17.15 -0.73 4.96
CA MET A 179 -16.80 -1.42 3.71
C MET A 179 -15.50 -0.89 3.10
N ILE A 180 -15.27 0.42 3.14
CA ILE A 180 -14.03 1.05 2.68
C ILE A 180 -12.84 0.58 3.53
N ASN A 181 -12.98 0.53 4.86
CA ASN A 181 -11.90 0.10 5.74
C ASN A 181 -11.63 -1.42 5.63
N GLU A 182 -12.64 -2.24 5.38
CA GLU A 182 -12.46 -3.66 5.06
C GLU A 182 -11.68 -3.84 3.75
N LEU A 183 -12.00 -3.04 2.71
CA LEU A 183 -11.22 -3.04 1.48
C LEU A 183 -9.78 -2.60 1.73
N ARG A 184 -9.57 -1.53 2.51
CA ARG A 184 -8.23 -1.08 2.92
C ARG A 184 -7.46 -2.20 3.61
N LYS A 185 -8.08 -2.88 4.57
CA LYS A 185 -7.47 -4.00 5.31
C LYS A 185 -7.05 -5.15 4.39
N MET A 186 -7.88 -5.51 3.41
CA MET A 186 -7.49 -6.48 2.38
C MET A 186 -6.21 -6.02 1.65
N PHE A 187 -6.10 -4.75 1.26
CA PHE A 187 -4.88 -4.24 0.63
C PHE A 187 -3.68 -4.22 1.59
N CYS A 188 -3.88 -3.93 2.88
CA CYS A 188 -2.82 -4.08 3.89
C CYS A 188 -2.31 -5.52 3.94
N ASP A 189 -3.21 -6.50 4.06
CA ASP A 189 -2.83 -7.93 4.12
C ASP A 189 -2.04 -8.35 2.86
N LEU A 190 -2.51 -7.94 1.68
CA LEU A 190 -1.82 -8.19 0.41
C LEU A 190 -0.43 -7.54 0.36
N SER A 191 -0.32 -6.29 0.80
CA SER A 191 0.97 -5.58 0.88
C SER A 191 1.95 -6.27 1.81
N VAL A 192 1.51 -6.73 3.00
CA VAL A 192 2.38 -7.44 3.95
C VAL A 192 2.95 -8.71 3.33
N SER A 193 2.14 -9.47 2.60
CA SER A 193 2.59 -10.68 1.92
C SER A 193 3.61 -10.42 0.81
N LEU A 194 3.68 -9.19 0.30
CA LEU A 194 4.60 -8.82 -0.79
C LEU A 194 5.91 -8.22 -0.27
N LEU A 195 5.88 -7.44 0.82
CA LEU A 195 6.99 -6.59 1.27
C LEU A 195 8.36 -7.27 1.36
N GLN A 196 8.42 -8.56 1.74
CA GLN A 196 9.66 -9.37 1.74
C GLN A 196 10.90 -8.57 2.19
N ALA A 197 10.82 -7.95 3.36
CA ALA A 197 11.87 -7.06 3.87
C ALA A 197 13.08 -7.87 4.36
N ASP A 198 14.29 -7.44 4.00
CA ASP A 198 15.54 -8.01 4.51
C ASP A 198 15.91 -7.38 5.87
N VAL A 199 15.54 -6.11 6.06
CA VAL A 199 15.79 -5.36 7.29
C VAL A 199 14.55 -4.56 7.63
N VAL A 200 14.10 -4.63 8.88
CA VAL A 200 13.06 -3.75 9.43
C VAL A 200 13.71 -2.79 10.41
N VAL A 201 13.55 -1.50 10.16
CA VAL A 201 14.10 -0.42 10.95
C VAL A 201 12.93 0.26 11.66
N VAL A 202 12.94 0.25 12.99
CA VAL A 202 11.88 0.83 13.81
C VAL A 202 12.41 2.10 14.47
N SER A 203 11.73 3.23 14.26
CA SER A 203 12.10 4.48 14.93
C SER A 203 11.99 4.36 16.46
N GLU A 204 12.92 4.95 17.22
CA GLU A 204 12.89 4.99 18.70
C GLU A 204 11.57 5.54 19.27
N GLY A 205 10.98 6.55 18.60
CA GLY A 205 9.76 7.21 19.03
C GLY A 205 8.47 6.51 18.60
N LEU A 206 8.54 5.34 17.96
CA LEU A 206 7.37 4.61 17.49
C LEU A 206 6.68 3.87 18.64
N GLU A 207 5.51 4.36 19.04
CA GLU A 207 4.63 3.71 20.03
C GLU A 207 3.43 2.99 19.40
N ASP A 208 3.27 3.06 18.07
CA ASP A 208 2.13 2.48 17.38
C ASP A 208 2.12 0.95 17.49
N ALA A 209 1.11 0.41 18.15
CA ALA A 209 1.01 -1.00 18.45
C ALA A 209 0.89 -1.87 17.18
N GLU A 210 0.26 -1.36 16.12
CA GLU A 210 0.07 -2.11 14.87
C GLU A 210 1.39 -2.23 14.11
N LEU A 211 2.14 -1.14 14.00
CA LEU A 211 3.47 -1.16 13.39
C LEU A 211 4.48 -1.98 14.22
N LEU A 212 4.41 -1.94 15.55
CA LEU A 212 5.22 -2.80 16.40
C LEU A 212 4.87 -4.29 16.24
N ALA A 213 3.58 -4.61 16.07
CA ALA A 213 3.14 -5.96 15.74
C ALA A 213 3.61 -6.38 14.33
N LEU A 214 3.59 -5.47 13.36
CA LEU A 214 4.12 -5.70 12.02
C LEU A 214 5.62 -5.99 12.04
N ALA A 215 6.42 -5.20 12.79
CA ALA A 215 7.84 -5.47 12.99
C ALA A 215 8.07 -6.87 13.56
N THR A 216 7.27 -7.23 14.57
CA THR A 216 7.31 -8.56 15.17
C THR A 216 6.98 -9.65 14.15
N LYS A 217 5.96 -9.47 13.30
CA LYS A 217 5.61 -10.43 12.24
C LYS A 217 6.80 -10.74 11.32
N PHE A 218 7.57 -9.73 10.93
CA PHE A 218 8.76 -9.93 10.12
C PHE A 218 9.91 -10.64 10.85
N MET A 219 10.01 -10.51 12.19
CA MET A 219 10.99 -11.27 12.99
C MET A 219 10.72 -12.77 13.00
N TRP A 220 9.47 -13.18 13.21
CA TRP A 220 9.11 -14.58 13.46
C TRP A 220 9.03 -15.42 12.18
N HIS A 221 8.83 -14.80 11.02
CA HIS A 221 8.88 -15.47 9.73
C HIS A 221 10.31 -15.63 9.15
N GLY A 222 11.34 -15.20 9.87
CA GLY A 222 12.71 -15.75 9.75
C GLY A 222 13.64 -15.17 8.69
N GLU A 223 13.29 -14.06 8.01
CA GLU A 223 14.14 -13.51 6.93
C GLU A 223 14.65 -12.08 7.19
N ALA A 224 14.06 -11.33 8.12
CA ALA A 224 14.39 -9.92 8.33
C ALA A 224 15.21 -9.65 9.60
N LYS A 225 16.29 -8.86 9.50
CA LYS A 225 16.99 -8.28 10.65
C LYS A 225 16.20 -7.08 11.18
N VAL A 226 15.90 -7.02 12.48
CA VAL A 226 15.23 -5.85 13.07
C VAL A 226 16.22 -4.97 13.80
N GLU A 227 16.21 -3.68 13.47
CA GLU A 227 17.04 -2.64 14.10
C GLU A 227 16.16 -1.52 14.65
N ARG A 228 16.59 -0.94 15.77
CA ARG A 228 15.97 0.26 16.33
C ARG A 228 16.90 1.46 16.12
N LEU A 229 16.32 2.61 15.77
CA LEU A 229 17.03 3.86 15.50
C LEU A 229 17.03 4.81 16.66
#